data_AF-A0A7X9SX58-F1
#
_entry.id   AF-A0A7X9SX58-F1
#
_cell.length_a   1.000
_cell.length_b   1.000
_cell.length_c   1.000
_cell.angle_alpha   90.00
_cell.angle_beta   90.00
_cell.angle_gamma   90.00
#
_symmetry.space_group_name_H-M   'P 1'
#
loop_
_entity.id
_entity.type
_entity.pdbx_description
1 polymer ?
#
loop_
_entity_poly.entity_id
_entity_poly.type
_entity_poly.pdbx_seq_one_letter_code
_entity_poly.pdbx_strand_id
1 'polypeptide(L)'
;MTTARVAVFAVAVAAAVAYSSWVLEWFLPGGVDPLRSYASELAAVAEPHGTLFARADTASGTLLVALGALLWLWSRRGRLIPAGLVLWGGATVADSFFRMPMVTTVGPGASAALTEAEKSAVLVHSLCSSTAAVGMALVGAGCGCSPATAPAACWPECSWHCWPWWP
;
A
#
# COMPACT_ATOMS: atom_id res chain seq x y z
N MET A 1 -14.93 4.99 25.77
CA MET A 1 -13.98 4.09 25.08
C MET A 1 -12.79 3.86 26.01
N THR A 2 -12.25 2.64 26.12
CA THR A 2 -11.04 2.38 26.93
C THR A 2 -9.81 3.01 26.24
N THR A 3 -8.82 3.46 27.01
CA THR A 3 -7.58 4.09 26.52
C THR A 3 -6.89 3.28 25.41
N ALA A 4 -6.92 1.95 25.52
CA ALA A 4 -6.37 1.03 24.52
C ALA A 4 -7.09 1.11 23.16
N ARG A 5 -8.42 1.28 23.14
CA ARG A 5 -9.18 1.44 21.88
C ARG A 5 -8.89 2.78 21.21
N VAL A 6 -8.71 3.83 22.01
CA VAL A 6 -8.32 5.16 21.51
C VAL A 6 -6.92 5.10 20.89
N ALA A 7 -5.98 4.42 21.53
CA ALA A 7 -4.62 4.24 21.01
C ALA A 7 -4.61 3.47 19.67
N VAL A 8 -5.34 2.35 19.59
CA VAL A 8 -5.48 1.57 18.34
C VAL A 8 -6.07 2.41 17.22
N PHE A 9 -7.13 3.15 17.51
CA PHE A 9 -7.76 4.04 16.54
C PHE A 9 -6.80 5.15 16.08
N ALA A 10 -6.08 5.79 17.01
CA ALA A 10 -5.10 6.82 16.69
C ALA A 10 -3.96 6.28 15.80
N VAL A 11 -3.45 5.08 16.08
CA VAL A 11 -2.44 4.42 15.24
C VAL A 11 -2.98 4.10 13.86
N ALA A 12 -4.21 3.60 13.76
CA ALA A 12 -4.85 3.31 12.47
C ALA A 12 -5.04 4.58 11.63
N VAL A 13 -5.49 5.68 12.24
CA VAL A 13 -5.63 6.98 11.57
C VAL A 13 -4.27 7.51 11.14
N ALA A 14 -3.25 7.46 12.00
CA ALA A 14 -1.90 7.90 11.66
C ALA A 14 -1.32 7.10 10.50
N ALA A 15 -1.52 5.78 10.47
CA ALA A 15 -1.10 4.91 9.37
C ALA A 15 -1.79 5.30 8.05
N ALA A 16 -3.11 5.52 8.09
CA ALA A 16 -3.87 5.92 6.91
C ALA A 16 -3.46 7.29 6.37
N VAL A 17 -3.21 8.26 7.25
CA VAL A 17 -2.73 9.60 6.86
C VAL A 17 -1.34 9.52 6.23
N ALA A 18 -0.41 8.78 6.84
CA ALA A 18 0.94 8.58 6.30
C ALA A 18 0.92 7.86 4.94
N TYR A 19 0.07 6.83 4.79
CA TYR A 19 -0.12 6.11 3.53
C TYR A 19 -0.72 7.00 2.43
N SER A 20 -1.50 8.02 2.82
CA SER A 20 -2.08 9.00 1.90
C SER A 20 -1.16 10.18 1.59
N SER A 21 0.15 10.05 1.88
CA SER A 21 1.14 11.10 1.64
C SER A 21 1.26 11.52 0.18
N TRP A 22 0.90 10.65 -0.77
CA TRP A 22 0.87 10.96 -2.21
C TRP A 22 0.02 12.20 -2.56
N VAL A 23 -0.97 12.56 -1.74
CA VAL A 23 -1.77 13.79 -1.90
C VAL A 23 -0.92 15.06 -1.77
N LEU A 24 0.22 14.99 -1.06
CA LEU A 24 1.15 16.11 -0.91
C LEU A 24 1.76 16.54 -2.25
N GLU A 25 1.82 15.66 -3.24
CA GLU A 25 2.41 15.95 -4.54
C GLU A 25 1.75 17.14 -5.24
N TRP A 26 0.44 17.33 -5.04
CA TRP A 26 -0.33 18.45 -5.61
C TRP A 26 0.15 19.81 -5.10
N PHE A 27 0.89 19.83 -3.99
CA PHE A 27 1.38 21.04 -3.32
C PHE A 27 2.91 21.18 -3.43
N LEU A 28 3.62 20.17 -3.93
CA LEU A 28 5.08 20.14 -4.01
C LEU A 28 5.53 20.64 -5.41
N PRO A 29 6.38 21.68 -5.49
CA PRO A 29 6.85 22.19 -6.77
C PRO A 29 7.91 21.27 -7.40
N GLY A 30 7.78 20.98 -8.69
CA GLY A 30 8.79 20.22 -9.45
C GLY A 30 8.70 18.70 -9.30
N GLY A 31 7.54 18.20 -8.87
CA GLY A 31 7.20 16.78 -8.87
C GLY A 31 6.73 16.24 -10.23
N VAL A 32 6.43 14.95 -10.27
CA VAL A 32 5.94 14.24 -11.47
C VAL A 32 4.48 14.61 -11.72
N ASP A 33 4.02 14.56 -12.97
CA ASP A 33 2.62 14.85 -13.29
C ASP A 33 1.69 13.84 -12.57
N PRO A 34 0.92 14.28 -11.55
CA PRO A 34 0.15 13.37 -10.71
C PRO A 34 -1.01 12.69 -11.46
N LEU A 35 -1.37 13.19 -12.65
CA LEU A 35 -2.39 12.58 -13.51
C LEU A 35 -1.81 11.53 -14.46
N ARG A 36 -0.48 11.46 -14.58
CA ARG A 36 0.22 10.59 -15.55
C ARG A 36 1.21 9.63 -14.91
N SER A 37 1.46 9.75 -13.62
CA SER A 37 2.39 8.90 -12.86
C SER A 37 1.67 8.15 -11.74
N TYR A 38 2.19 6.97 -11.41
CA TYR A 38 1.67 6.20 -10.27
C TYR A 38 2.17 6.79 -8.95
N ALA A 39 1.36 6.68 -7.89
CA ALA A 39 1.74 7.12 -6.55
C ALA A 39 3.02 6.44 -6.04
N SER A 40 3.33 5.22 -6.49
CA SER A 40 4.57 4.53 -6.16
C SER A 40 5.81 5.09 -6.85
N GLU A 41 5.65 5.82 -7.96
CA GLU A 41 6.76 6.43 -8.69
C GLU A 41 7.24 7.71 -8.00
N LEU A 42 6.41 8.32 -7.14
CA LEU A 42 6.79 9.46 -6.31
C LEU A 42 7.98 9.15 -5.40
N ALA A 43 8.15 7.88 -4.99
CA ALA A 43 9.25 7.41 -4.14
C ALA A 43 10.52 7.01 -4.92
N ALA A 44 10.53 7.16 -6.25
CA ALA A 44 11.68 6.77 -7.06
C ALA A 44 12.96 7.54 -6.68
N VAL A 45 14.12 6.92 -6.86
CA VAL A 45 15.40 7.50 -6.43
C VAL A 45 15.74 8.78 -7.19
N ALA A 46 15.38 8.85 -8.48
CA ALA A 46 15.61 10.02 -9.32
C ALA A 46 14.68 11.21 -9.02
N GLU A 47 13.63 11.03 -8.21
CA GLU A 47 12.65 12.08 -7.93
C GLU A 47 13.12 13.07 -6.87
N PRO A 48 12.88 14.40 -7.04
CA PRO A 48 13.32 15.43 -6.11
C PRO A 48 12.81 15.21 -4.68
N HIS A 49 11.58 14.69 -4.55
CA HIS A 49 10.93 14.41 -3.28
C HIS A 49 10.87 12.91 -2.94
N GLY A 50 11.58 12.04 -3.68
CA GLY A 50 11.47 10.58 -3.50
C GLY A 50 11.84 10.07 -2.12
N THR A 51 12.75 10.76 -1.42
CA THR A 51 13.09 10.41 -0.04
C THR A 51 11.98 10.76 0.96
N LEU A 52 11.17 11.79 0.70
CA LEU A 52 10.03 12.14 1.54
C LEU A 52 8.96 11.05 1.47
N PHE A 53 8.56 10.66 0.26
CA PHE A 53 7.55 9.63 0.04
C PHE A 53 8.02 8.26 0.55
N ALA A 54 9.28 7.88 0.30
CA ALA A 54 9.83 6.65 0.87
C ALA A 54 9.81 6.63 2.41
N ARG A 55 10.04 7.77 3.08
CA ARG A 55 9.93 7.85 4.54
C ARG A 55 8.49 7.77 5.02
N ALA A 56 7.56 8.36 4.28
CA ALA A 56 6.13 8.24 4.57
C ALA A 56 5.63 6.79 4.41
N ASP A 57 6.12 6.07 3.40
CA ASP A 57 5.86 4.65 3.20
C ASP A 57 6.45 3.79 4.33
N THR A 58 7.71 4.03 4.72
CA THR A 58 8.30 3.36 5.89
C THR A 58 7.49 3.63 7.16
N ALA A 59 7.08 4.88 7.39
CA ALA A 59 6.28 5.24 8.57
C ALA A 59 4.91 4.56 8.55
N SER A 60 4.19 4.63 7.43
CA SER A 60 2.86 4.02 7.28
C SER A 60 2.92 2.50 7.44
N GLY A 61 3.85 1.83 6.76
CA GLY A 61 4.02 0.40 6.84
C GLY A 61 4.44 -0.08 8.23
N THR A 62 5.31 0.67 8.92
CA THR A 62 5.69 0.36 10.32
C THR A 62 4.48 0.47 11.25
N LEU A 63 3.65 1.49 11.09
CA LEU A 63 2.42 1.65 11.88
C LEU A 63 1.42 0.53 11.60
N LEU A 64 1.27 0.09 10.35
CA LEU A 64 0.42 -1.04 9.97
C LEU A 64 0.92 -2.37 10.59
N VAL A 65 2.22 -2.63 10.57
CA VAL A 65 2.82 -3.82 11.21
C VAL A 65 2.60 -3.78 12.73
N ALA A 66 2.84 -2.63 13.36
CA ALA A 66 2.63 -2.46 14.80
C ALA A 66 1.15 -2.67 15.17
N LEU A 67 0.23 -2.11 14.38
CA LEU A 67 -1.21 -2.29 14.56
C LEU A 67 -1.62 -3.75 14.40
N GLY A 68 -1.13 -4.43 13.37
CA GLY A 68 -1.37 -5.86 13.12
C GLY A 68 -0.83 -6.73 14.26
N ALA A 69 0.38 -6.47 14.75
CA ALA A 69 0.96 -7.17 15.89
C ALA A 69 0.16 -6.96 17.18
N LEU A 70 -0.25 -5.72 17.49
CA LEU A 70 -1.09 -5.42 18.64
C LEU A 70 -2.43 -6.15 18.57
N LEU A 71 -3.10 -6.10 17.42
CA LEU A 71 -4.37 -6.80 17.21
C LEU A 71 -4.22 -8.32 17.27
N TRP A 72 -3.08 -8.87 16.81
CA TRP A 72 -2.77 -10.29 16.93
C TRP A 72 -2.66 -10.73 18.39
N LEU A 73 -2.00 -9.92 19.22
CA LEU A 73 -1.82 -10.21 20.65
C LEU A 73 -3.12 -10.07 21.45
N TRP A 74 -3.98 -9.13 21.09
CA TRP A 74 -5.22 -8.84 21.82
C TRP A 74 -6.43 -9.65 21.34
N SER A 75 -6.42 -10.12 20.10
CA SER A 75 -7.52 -10.91 19.55
C SER A 75 -7.35 -12.40 19.80
N ARG A 76 -8.37 -13.01 20.43
CA ARG A 76 -8.44 -14.47 20.63
C ARG A 76 -9.05 -15.22 19.42
N ARG A 77 -9.69 -14.51 18.48
CA ARG A 77 -10.40 -15.09 17.31
C ARG A 77 -10.31 -14.16 16.09
N GLY A 78 -10.12 -14.72 14.91
CA GLY A 78 -10.00 -13.94 13.66
C GLY A 78 -8.60 -13.36 13.47
N ARG A 79 -7.77 -14.06 12.69
CA ARG A 79 -6.38 -13.67 12.40
C ARG A 79 -6.18 -13.01 11.04
N LEU A 80 -7.23 -12.92 10.23
CA LEU A 80 -7.16 -12.37 8.87
C LEU A 80 -6.81 -10.87 8.89
N ILE A 81 -7.48 -10.08 9.74
CA ILE A 81 -7.19 -8.64 9.88
C ILE A 81 -5.73 -8.40 10.31
N PRO A 82 -5.25 -8.95 11.44
CA PRO A 82 -3.87 -8.68 11.85
C PRO A 82 -2.84 -9.29 10.89
N ALA A 83 -3.09 -10.46 10.28
CA ALA A 83 -2.21 -11.01 9.23
C ALA A 83 -2.14 -10.08 8.01
N GLY A 84 -3.30 -9.60 7.54
CA GLY A 84 -3.40 -8.70 6.40
C GLY A 84 -2.69 -7.37 6.65
N LEU A 85 -2.81 -6.80 7.86
CA LEU A 85 -2.11 -5.59 8.25
C LEU A 85 -0.59 -5.77 8.30
N VAL A 86 -0.10 -6.90 8.85
CA VAL A 86 1.33 -7.21 8.87
C VAL A 86 1.87 -7.43 7.47
N LEU A 87 1.13 -8.16 6.62
CA LEU A 87 1.53 -8.43 5.24
C LEU A 87 1.56 -7.15 4.41
N TRP A 88 0.53 -6.33 4.52
CA TRP A 88 0.43 -5.03 3.85
C TRP A 88 1.54 -4.09 4.31
N GLY A 89 1.64 -3.85 5.62
CA GLY A 89 2.64 -2.94 6.15
C GLY A 89 4.07 -3.40 5.89
N GLY A 90 4.34 -4.71 6.01
CA GLY A 90 5.65 -5.28 5.75
C GLY A 90 6.07 -5.14 4.28
N ALA A 91 5.14 -5.36 3.36
CA ALA A 91 5.40 -5.14 1.93
C ALA A 91 5.66 -3.66 1.61
N THR A 92 4.91 -2.74 2.21
CA THR A 92 5.13 -1.29 2.04
C THR A 92 6.48 -0.83 2.60
N VAL A 93 6.92 -1.36 3.74
CA VAL A 93 8.27 -1.10 4.26
C VAL A 93 9.34 -1.69 3.35
N ALA A 94 9.15 -2.91 2.83
CA ALA A 94 10.12 -3.51 1.91
C ALA A 94 10.27 -2.67 0.63
N ASP A 95 9.16 -2.21 0.07
CA ASP A 95 9.13 -1.39 -1.14
C ASP A 95 9.87 -0.05 -0.96
N SER A 96 9.75 0.57 0.22
CA SER A 96 10.43 1.84 0.51
C SER A 96 11.96 1.70 0.66
N PHE A 97 12.47 0.49 0.91
CA PHE A 97 13.90 0.20 0.84
C PHE A 97 14.35 -0.18 -0.56
N PHE A 98 13.58 -1.00 -1.26
CA PHE A 98 13.86 -1.47 -2.63
C PHE A 98 13.20 -0.58 -3.68
N ARG A 99 13.50 0.72 -3.60
CA ARG A 99 12.88 1.75 -4.43
C ARG A 99 13.19 1.55 -5.90
N MET A 100 12.22 1.90 -6.74
CA MET A 100 12.45 1.99 -8.17
C MET A 100 13.49 3.08 -8.48
N PRO A 101 14.37 2.84 -9.47
CA PRO A 101 15.44 3.78 -9.82
C PRO A 101 14.89 5.08 -10.41
N MET A 102 13.84 4.99 -11.21
CA MET A 102 13.20 6.11 -11.89
C MET A 102 11.72 5.83 -12.19
N VAL A 103 11.03 6.86 -12.64
CA VAL A 103 9.67 6.78 -13.17
C VAL A 103 9.68 5.98 -14.48
N THR A 104 8.72 5.07 -14.63
CA THR A 104 8.65 4.16 -15.79
C THR A 104 7.45 4.43 -16.70
N THR A 105 6.49 5.23 -16.24
CA THR A 105 5.26 5.58 -16.97
C THR A 105 5.37 6.77 -17.91
N VAL A 106 6.21 7.75 -17.61
CA VAL A 106 6.32 8.99 -18.39
C VAL A 106 7.65 9.05 -19.15
N GLY A 107 7.60 8.70 -20.44
CA GLY A 107 8.71 8.85 -21.38
C GLY A 107 8.75 7.75 -22.46
N PRO A 108 8.98 8.06 -23.75
CA PRO A 108 9.14 7.04 -24.78
C PRO A 108 10.37 6.17 -24.48
N GLY A 109 10.17 4.86 -24.25
CA GLY A 109 11.26 3.92 -24.00
C GLY A 109 11.81 3.89 -22.57
N ALA A 110 11.13 4.51 -21.60
CA ALA A 110 11.58 4.60 -20.20
C ALA A 110 11.91 3.22 -19.57
N SER A 111 11.16 2.18 -19.94
CA SER A 111 11.41 0.80 -19.51
C SER A 111 12.43 0.04 -20.38
N ALA A 112 12.61 0.45 -21.64
CA ALA A 112 13.52 -0.20 -22.59
C ALA A 112 15.00 0.20 -22.37
N ALA A 113 15.23 1.34 -21.73
CA ALA A 113 16.57 1.84 -21.39
C ALA A 113 17.12 1.28 -20.06
N LEU A 114 16.32 0.50 -19.31
CA LEU A 114 16.71 -0.02 -18.00
C LEU A 114 17.79 -1.10 -18.13
N THR A 115 18.82 -1.00 -17.31
CA THR A 115 19.78 -2.08 -17.05
C THR A 115 19.10 -3.27 -16.36
N GLU A 116 19.72 -4.44 -16.39
CA GLU A 116 19.18 -5.65 -15.72
C GLU A 116 19.01 -5.48 -14.21
N ALA A 117 19.86 -4.67 -13.57
CA ALA A 117 19.74 -4.33 -12.16
C ALA A 117 18.50 -3.46 -11.89
N GLU A 118 18.23 -2.49 -12.76
CA GLU A 118 17.06 -1.62 -12.66
C GLU A 118 15.74 -2.38 -12.94
N LYS A 119 15.75 -3.32 -13.89
CA LYS A 119 14.62 -4.25 -14.11
C LYS A 119 14.34 -5.10 -12.88
N SER A 120 15.39 -5.55 -12.18
CA SER A 120 15.24 -6.31 -10.94
C SER A 120 14.58 -5.47 -9.83
N ALA A 121 14.90 -4.18 -9.73
CA ALA A 121 14.25 -3.28 -8.78
C ALA A 121 12.75 -3.08 -9.10
N VAL A 122 12.38 -2.94 -10.38
CA VAL A 122 10.97 -2.87 -10.82
C VAL A 122 10.22 -4.18 -10.52
N LEU A 123 10.88 -5.33 -10.66
CA LEU A 123 10.31 -6.62 -10.28
C LEU A 123 10.06 -6.70 -8.76
N VAL A 124 11.02 -6.26 -7.94
CA VAL A 124 10.85 -6.21 -6.48
C VAL A 124 9.67 -5.31 -6.11
N HIS A 125 9.54 -4.15 -6.76
CA HIS A 125 8.40 -3.27 -6.58
C HIS A 125 7.07 -3.96 -6.90
N SER A 126 7.02 -4.69 -8.03
CA SER A 126 5.83 -5.43 -8.46
C SER A 126 5.43 -6.53 -7.47
N LEU A 127 6.42 -7.22 -6.89
CA LEU A 127 6.21 -8.23 -5.84
C LEU A 127 5.70 -7.61 -4.54
N CYS A 128 6.28 -6.48 -4.12
CA CYS A 128 5.83 -5.76 -2.93
C CYS A 128 4.39 -5.27 -3.11
N SER A 129 4.06 -4.66 -4.25
CA SER A 129 2.70 -4.19 -4.57
C SER A 129 1.67 -5.34 -4.56
N SER A 130 2.01 -6.47 -5.15
CA SER A 130 1.15 -7.66 -5.15
C SER A 130 0.93 -8.20 -3.73
N THR A 131 2.00 -8.24 -2.92
CA THR A 131 1.95 -8.69 -1.52
C THR A 131 1.11 -7.75 -0.67
N ALA A 132 1.25 -6.44 -0.88
CA ALA A 132 0.43 -5.41 -0.23
C ALA A 132 -1.06 -5.57 -0.59
N ALA A 133 -1.37 -5.80 -1.86
CA ALA A 133 -2.75 -6.03 -2.33
C ALA A 133 -3.39 -7.27 -1.68
N VAL A 134 -2.66 -8.38 -1.55
CA VAL A 134 -3.11 -9.55 -0.82
C VAL A 134 -3.36 -9.22 0.66
N GLY A 135 -2.46 -8.47 1.29
CA GLY A 135 -2.64 -7.99 2.67
C GLY A 135 -3.92 -7.18 2.86
N MET A 136 -4.18 -6.22 1.98
CA MET A 136 -5.42 -5.42 1.97
C MET A 136 -6.66 -6.31 1.79
N ALA A 137 -6.62 -7.29 0.88
CA ALA A 137 -7.72 -8.22 0.66
C ALA A 137 -8.03 -9.07 1.92
N LEU A 138 -7.00 -9.51 2.65
CA LEU A 138 -7.17 -10.24 3.93
C LEU A 138 -7.82 -9.37 5.01
N VAL A 139 -7.47 -8.09 5.09
CA VAL A 139 -8.13 -7.13 5.98
C VAL A 139 -9.61 -7.00 5.61
N GLY A 140 -9.93 -6.80 4.33
CA GLY A 140 -11.30 -6.71 3.83
C GLY A 140 -12.14 -7.96 4.13
N ALA A 141 -11.60 -9.14 3.85
CA ALA A 141 -12.25 -10.41 4.17
C ALA A 141 -12.49 -10.58 5.67
N GLY A 142 -11.50 -10.22 6.51
CA GLY A 142 -11.63 -10.25 7.96
C GLY A 142 -12.74 -9.33 8.50
N CYS A 143 -12.92 -8.15 7.89
CA CYS A 143 -14.03 -7.24 8.21
C CYS A 143 -15.38 -7.84 7.79
N GLY A 144 -15.48 -8.41 6.59
CA GLY A 144 -16.72 -9.01 6.06
C GLY A 144 -17.17 -10.27 6.82
N CYS A 145 -16.24 -11.05 7.37
CA CYS A 145 -16.53 -12.25 8.17
C CYS A 145 -16.88 -11.95 9.64
N SER A 146 -16.97 -10.68 10.06
CA SER A 146 -17.36 -10.35 11.43
C SER A 146 -18.83 -10.74 11.67
N PRO A 147 -19.17 -11.50 12.73
CA PRO A 147 -20.55 -11.97 12.97
C PRO A 147 -21.54 -10.83 13.26
N ALA A 148 -21.08 -9.59 13.42
CA ALA A 148 -21.92 -8.40 13.50
C ALA A 148 -22.51 -7.97 12.14
N THR A 149 -22.04 -8.52 11.02
CA THR A 149 -22.45 -8.17 9.65
C THR A 149 -23.07 -9.33 8.88
N ALA A 150 -23.76 -10.27 9.54
CA ALA A 150 -24.64 -11.23 8.85
C ALA A 150 -26.03 -11.19 9.51
N PRO A 151 -27.12 -10.99 8.74
CA PRO A 151 -27.31 -11.54 7.39
C PRO A 151 -27.81 -10.54 6.32
N ALA A 152 -27.39 -10.77 5.08
CA ALA A 152 -28.12 -10.61 3.80
C ALA A 152 -27.23 -10.01 2.69
N ALA A 153 -26.36 -10.86 2.12
CA ALA A 153 -26.10 -10.96 0.69
C ALA A 153 -24.81 -11.77 0.51
N CYS A 154 -24.97 -13.09 0.31
CA CYS A 154 -24.08 -13.77 -0.61
C CYS A 154 -24.04 -12.92 -1.88
N TRP A 155 -22.87 -12.40 -2.24
CA TRP A 155 -22.67 -11.83 -3.57
C TRP A 155 -23.07 -12.90 -4.61
N PRO A 156 -24.11 -12.67 -5.42
CA PRO A 156 -24.29 -13.46 -6.62
C PRO A 156 -23.25 -12.95 -7.62
N GLU A 157 -22.43 -13.87 -8.12
CA GLU A 157 -21.78 -13.78 -9.43
C GLU A 157 -20.97 -12.49 -9.69
N CYS A 158 -19.69 -12.50 -9.27
CA CYS A 158 -18.65 -11.75 -9.99
C CYS A 158 -18.47 -12.36 -11.39
N SER A 159 -19.41 -12.06 -12.29
CA SER A 159 -19.14 -12.08 -13.73
C SER A 159 -18.25 -10.88 -14.03
N TRP A 160 -16.94 -11.07 -13.89
CA TRP A 160 -15.97 -10.12 -14.42
C TRP A 160 -16.07 -10.13 -15.94
N HIS A 161 -16.96 -9.30 -16.48
CA HIS A 161 -16.78 -8.72 -17.79
C HIS A 161 -15.44 -8.01 -17.76
N CYS A 162 -14.50 -8.54 -18.54
CA CYS A 162 -13.27 -7.90 -18.94
C CYS A 162 -13.56 -6.43 -19.27
N TRP A 163 -13.08 -5.50 -18.45
CA TRP A 163 -13.02 -4.10 -18.85
C TRP A 163 -11.86 -3.93 -19.82
N PRO A 164 -12.11 -3.53 -21.08
CA PRO A 164 -11.08 -3.48 -22.11
C PRO A 164 -10.61 -2.03 -22.30
N TRP A 165 -9.66 -1.52 -21.52
CA TRP A 165 -9.13 -0.17 -21.78
C TRP A 165 -7.64 -0.05 -21.44
N TRP A 166 -6.81 -0.29 -22.45
CA TRP A 166 -5.53 0.38 -22.69
C TRP A 166 -5.69 1.20 -23.98
N PRO A 167 -5.26 2.45 -24.00
CA PRO A 167 -4.50 2.99 -25.12
C PRO A 167 -3.00 3.09 -24.76
#